data_AF-A0A4U1BXJ5-F1
#
_entry.id   AF-A0A4U1BXJ5-F1
#
_cell.length_a   1.000
_cell.length_b   1.000
_cell.length_c   1.000
_cell.angle_alpha   90.00
_cell.angle_beta   90.00
_cell.angle_gamma   90.00
#
_symmetry.space_group_name_H-M   'P 1'
#
loop_
_entity.id
_entity.type
_entity.pdbx_description
1 polymer ?
#
loop_
_entity_poly.entity_id
_entity_poly.type
_entity_poly.pdbx_seq_one_letter_code
_entity_poly.pdbx_strand_id
1 'polypeptide(L)'
;MKLALFLILSIISVPVFAYQDADSLAYQLQRNKINEMLNARTQKFGQYDQSLVQKTGIFGLKTKRDMQNSINILTEIIETDNAILKETKTLLDFKNYQQERVESKSKESETRSLSYMYTINKLQTENEKKNAQLSEYKKDKKFYQIISYALGLAIISFALFAFRKISLK
;
A
#
# COMPACT_ATOMS: atom_id res chain seq x y z
N MET A 1 7.41 35.81 16.39
CA MET A 1 7.07 35.35 15.01
C MET A 1 7.36 33.86 14.76
N LYS A 2 8.56 33.33 15.07
CA LYS A 2 8.89 31.90 14.81
C LYS A 2 7.98 30.89 15.56
N LEU A 3 7.63 31.18 16.82
CA LEU A 3 6.71 30.36 17.63
C LEU A 3 5.28 30.35 17.09
N ALA A 4 4.79 31.51 16.64
CA ALA A 4 3.46 31.61 16.02
C ALA A 4 3.39 30.83 14.69
N LEU A 5 4.46 30.87 13.90
CA LEU A 5 4.55 30.14 12.63
C LEU A 5 4.60 28.61 12.84
N PHE A 6 5.28 28.15 13.89
CA PHE A 6 5.31 26.74 14.29
C PHE A 6 3.93 26.24 14.77
N LEU A 7 3.23 27.06 15.56
CA LEU A 7 1.87 26.77 16.04
C LEU A 7 0.86 26.67 14.88
N ILE A 8 0.94 27.58 13.92
CA ILE A 8 0.10 27.55 12.71
C ILE A 8 0.40 26.29 11.87
N LEU A 9 1.68 25.93 11.72
CA LEU A 9 2.07 24.72 10.97
C LEU A 9 1.57 23.43 11.66
N SER A 10 1.59 23.39 12.99
CA SER A 10 1.06 22.25 13.74
C SER A 10 -0.47 22.11 13.63
N ILE A 11 -1.22 23.22 13.60
CA ILE A 11 -2.69 23.18 13.48
C ILE A 11 -3.12 22.71 12.07
N ILE A 12 -2.35 23.07 11.03
CA ILE A 12 -2.62 22.65 9.64
C ILE A 12 -2.29 21.16 9.42
N SER A 13 -1.49 20.52 10.29
CA SER A 13 -1.19 19.08 10.20
C SER A 13 -2.23 18.15 10.86
N VAL A 14 -3.14 18.68 11.68
CA VAL A 14 -4.17 17.89 12.37
C VAL A 14 -5.17 17.15 11.44
N PRO A 15 -5.62 17.69 10.28
CA PRO A 15 -6.61 16.99 9.45
C PRO A 15 -6.05 15.73 8.75
N VAL A 16 -4.73 15.49 8.79
CA VAL A 16 -4.12 14.28 8.19
C VAL A 16 -4.43 13.01 8.99
N PHE A 17 -4.87 13.12 10.25
CA PHE A 17 -5.24 11.94 11.07
C PHE A 17 -6.74 11.61 11.04
N ALA A 18 -7.56 12.42 10.34
CA ALA A 18 -9.01 12.23 10.23
C ALA A 18 -9.44 11.51 8.94
N TYR A 19 -8.52 10.81 8.26
CA TYR A 19 -8.92 9.86 7.21
C TYR A 19 -9.56 8.65 7.88
N GLN A 20 -10.88 8.73 8.10
CA GLN A 20 -11.67 7.53 8.31
C GLN A 20 -11.50 6.66 7.07
N ASP A 21 -10.92 5.49 7.26
CA ASP A 21 -10.74 4.49 6.22
C ASP A 21 -12.12 4.21 5.60
N ALA A 22 -12.35 4.64 4.36
CA ALA A 22 -13.66 4.53 3.70
C ALA A 22 -14.14 3.07 3.67
N ASP A 23 -13.17 2.16 3.63
CA ASP A 23 -13.35 0.72 3.70
C ASP A 23 -13.90 0.26 5.08
N SER A 24 -13.55 0.96 6.17
CA SER A 24 -14.10 0.71 7.52
C SER A 24 -15.56 1.17 7.64
N LEU A 25 -15.92 2.31 7.03
CA LEU A 25 -17.29 2.82 7.07
C LEU A 25 -18.26 1.91 6.31
N ALA A 26 -17.89 1.49 5.09
CA ALA A 26 -18.71 0.59 4.28
C ALA A 26 -18.95 -0.76 4.98
N TYR A 27 -17.89 -1.31 5.60
CA TYR A 27 -17.98 -2.53 6.40
C TYR A 27 -18.95 -2.38 7.59
N GLN A 28 -18.86 -1.28 8.33
CA GLN A 28 -19.75 -1.01 9.47
C GLN A 28 -21.21 -0.85 9.03
N LEU A 29 -21.46 -0.15 7.92
CA LEU A 29 -22.81 0.01 7.39
C LEU A 29 -23.43 -1.34 7.01
N GLN A 30 -22.66 -2.20 6.34
CA GLN A 30 -23.09 -3.55 5.98
C GLN A 30 -23.38 -4.41 7.21
N ARG A 31 -22.54 -4.33 8.25
CA ARG A 31 -22.75 -5.04 9.51
C ARG A 31 -24.01 -4.57 10.23
N ASN A 32 -24.27 -3.27 10.25
CA ASN A 32 -25.47 -2.70 10.86
C ASN A 32 -26.74 -3.18 10.14
N LYS A 33 -26.73 -3.18 8.80
CA LYS A 33 -27.83 -3.73 7.99
C LYS A 33 -28.11 -5.20 8.31
N ILE A 34 -27.07 -6.02 8.46
CA ILE A 34 -27.24 -7.43 8.87
C ILE A 34 -27.86 -7.55 10.26
N ASN A 35 -27.41 -6.74 11.22
CA ASN A 35 -27.97 -6.74 12.57
C ASN A 35 -29.45 -6.31 12.60
N GLU A 36 -29.84 -5.33 11.77
CA GLU A 36 -31.23 -4.93 11.61
C GLU A 36 -32.10 -6.08 11.08
N MET A 37 -31.63 -6.81 10.06
CA MET A 37 -32.33 -7.98 9.54
C MET A 37 -32.42 -9.11 10.58
N LEU A 38 -31.36 -9.34 11.37
CA LEU A 38 -31.37 -10.31 12.46
C LEU A 38 -32.40 -9.93 13.55
N ASN A 39 -32.50 -8.64 13.88
CA ASN A 39 -33.53 -8.16 14.80
C ASN A 39 -34.94 -8.37 14.24
N ALA A 40 -35.16 -8.05 12.97
CA ALA A 40 -36.43 -8.30 12.29
C ALA A 40 -36.79 -9.80 12.27
N ARG A 41 -35.80 -10.67 12.00
CA ARG A 41 -35.95 -12.13 12.08
C ARG A 41 -36.39 -12.57 13.48
N THR A 42 -35.74 -12.09 14.53
CA THR A 42 -36.09 -12.42 15.93
C THR A 42 -37.53 -12.03 16.25
N GLN A 43 -37.98 -10.86 15.79
CA GLN A 43 -39.38 -10.43 15.96
C GLN A 43 -40.36 -11.36 15.24
N LYS A 44 -40.07 -11.76 13.99
CA LYS A 44 -40.90 -12.72 13.24
C LYS A 44 -40.97 -14.10 13.90
N PHE A 45 -39.87 -14.58 14.47
CA PHE A 45 -39.88 -15.82 15.25
C PHE A 45 -40.81 -15.73 16.47
N GLY A 46 -40.79 -14.60 17.18
CA GLY A 46 -41.73 -14.38 18.27
C GLY A 46 -43.20 -14.41 17.82
N GLN A 47 -43.50 -13.85 16.63
CA GLN A 47 -44.85 -13.91 16.04
C GLN A 47 -45.24 -15.34 15.64
N TYR A 48 -44.29 -16.11 15.11
CA TYR A 48 -44.50 -17.52 14.78
C TYR A 48 -44.81 -18.35 16.03
N ASP A 49 -44.04 -18.17 17.10
CA ASP A 49 -44.29 -18.86 18.38
C ASP A 49 -45.69 -18.55 18.92
N GLN A 50 -46.12 -17.28 18.84
CA GLN A 50 -47.49 -16.88 19.20
C GLN A 50 -48.54 -17.54 18.30
N SER A 51 -48.30 -17.61 16.99
CA SER A 51 -49.23 -18.24 16.04
C SER A 51 -49.36 -19.75 16.27
N LEU A 52 -48.32 -20.41 16.78
CA LEU A 52 -48.36 -21.83 17.16
C LEU A 52 -49.28 -22.09 18.36
N VAL A 53 -49.41 -21.15 19.30
CA VAL A 53 -50.30 -21.32 20.46
C VAL A 53 -51.72 -20.83 20.15
N GLN A 54 -51.90 -19.93 19.18
CA GLN A 54 -53.21 -19.41 18.81
C GLN A 54 -54.15 -20.49 18.22
N LYS A 55 -55.37 -20.55 18.76
CA LYS A 55 -56.44 -21.48 18.34
C LYS A 55 -57.76 -20.73 18.33
N THR A 56 -58.33 -20.47 17.15
CA THR A 56 -59.60 -19.75 17.02
C THR A 56 -60.79 -20.65 16.68
N GLY A 57 -60.62 -21.97 16.69
CA GLY A 57 -61.69 -22.92 16.37
C GLY A 57 -62.70 -23.09 17.52
N ILE A 58 -63.92 -23.49 17.17
CA ILE A 58 -65.10 -23.58 18.07
C ILE A 58 -64.87 -24.53 19.28
N PHE A 59 -63.85 -25.40 19.25
CA PHE A 59 -63.50 -26.32 20.34
C PHE A 59 -62.06 -26.13 20.85
N GLY A 60 -61.50 -24.94 20.70
CA GLY A 60 -60.09 -24.71 21.02
C GLY A 60 -59.14 -25.50 20.12
N LEU A 61 -59.60 -25.84 18.90
CA LEU A 61 -58.79 -26.46 17.86
C LEU A 61 -58.19 -25.39 16.94
N LYS A 62 -57.04 -25.69 16.34
CA LYS A 62 -56.49 -24.85 15.27
C LYS A 62 -57.36 -24.92 14.03
N THR A 63 -57.68 -23.77 13.46
CA THR A 63 -58.36 -23.70 12.16
C THR A 63 -57.34 -23.78 11.01
N LYS A 64 -57.83 -24.08 9.79
CA LYS A 64 -57.00 -23.96 8.57
C LYS A 64 -56.37 -22.57 8.42
N ARG A 65 -57.12 -21.52 8.78
CA ARG A 65 -56.64 -20.14 8.73
C ARG A 65 -55.49 -19.89 9.72
N ASP A 66 -55.57 -20.44 10.93
CA ASP A 66 -54.50 -20.34 11.94
C ASP A 66 -53.22 -21.05 11.48
N MET A 67 -53.37 -22.22 10.84
CA MET A 67 -52.26 -22.95 10.25
C MET A 67 -51.64 -22.19 9.08
N GLN A 68 -52.46 -21.64 8.17
CA GLN A 68 -51.97 -20.84 7.04
C GLN A 68 -51.21 -19.61 7.51
N ASN A 69 -51.70 -18.91 8.55
CA ASN A 69 -51.00 -17.77 9.13
C ASN A 69 -49.60 -18.17 9.64
N SER A 70 -49.51 -19.30 10.35
CA SER A 70 -48.23 -19.82 10.86
C SER A 70 -47.26 -20.17 9.71
N ILE A 71 -47.78 -20.77 8.63
CA ILE A 71 -46.99 -21.07 7.43
C ILE A 71 -46.50 -19.79 6.75
N ASN A 72 -47.35 -18.77 6.63
CA ASN A 72 -46.96 -17.50 6.01
C ASN A 72 -45.83 -16.83 6.79
N ILE A 73 -45.92 -16.77 8.13
CA ILE A 73 -44.85 -16.22 8.97
C ILE A 73 -43.55 -17.03 8.79
N LEU A 74 -43.65 -18.36 8.70
CA LEU A 74 -42.48 -19.21 8.47
C LEU A 74 -41.84 -18.94 7.10
N THR A 75 -42.63 -18.75 6.05
CA THR A 75 -42.13 -18.36 4.72
C THR A 75 -41.39 -17.02 4.77
N GLU A 76 -41.97 -16.03 5.44
CA GLU A 76 -41.33 -14.72 5.62
C GLU A 76 -40.01 -14.79 6.41
N ILE A 77 -39.93 -15.70 7.39
CA ILE A 77 -38.69 -15.99 8.13
C ILE A 77 -37.65 -16.56 7.16
N ILE A 78 -38.00 -17.56 6.35
CA ILE A 78 -37.09 -18.18 5.39
C ILE A 78 -36.57 -17.16 4.37
N GLU A 79 -37.44 -16.28 3.87
CA GLU A 79 -37.05 -15.19 2.98
C GLU A 79 -36.06 -14.22 3.64
N THR A 80 -36.30 -13.89 4.91
CA THR A 80 -35.40 -13.04 5.71
C THR A 80 -34.05 -13.74 5.91
N ASP A 81 -34.03 -15.04 6.17
CA ASP A 81 -32.82 -15.85 6.36
C ASP A 81 -31.99 -15.90 5.07
N ASN A 82 -32.63 -16.08 3.92
CA ASN A 82 -31.98 -16.03 2.62
C ASN A 82 -31.34 -14.65 2.35
N ALA A 83 -32.04 -13.57 2.70
CA ALA A 83 -31.49 -12.21 2.58
C ALA A 83 -30.28 -12.01 3.51
N ILE A 84 -30.37 -12.45 4.78
CA ILE A 84 -29.25 -12.39 5.73
C ILE A 84 -28.03 -13.16 5.21
N LEU A 85 -28.23 -14.37 4.67
CA LEU A 85 -27.15 -15.18 4.10
C LEU A 85 -26.46 -14.46 2.93
N LYS A 86 -27.24 -13.84 2.04
CA LYS A 86 -26.71 -13.08 0.92
C LYS A 86 -25.83 -11.91 1.39
N GLU A 87 -26.34 -11.10 2.32
CA GLU A 87 -25.62 -9.92 2.82
C GLU A 87 -24.40 -10.31 3.66
N THR A 88 -24.46 -11.43 4.38
CA THR A 88 -23.31 -11.99 5.12
C THR A 88 -22.22 -12.49 4.17
N LYS A 89 -22.61 -13.11 3.05
CA LYS A 89 -21.65 -13.50 2.00
C LYS A 89 -20.97 -12.27 1.41
N THR A 90 -21.73 -11.21 1.09
CA THR A 90 -21.15 -9.95 0.61
C THR A 90 -20.15 -9.35 1.61
N LEU A 91 -20.46 -9.40 2.91
CA LEU A 91 -19.54 -8.94 3.96
C LEU A 91 -18.24 -9.77 4.01
N LEU A 92 -18.35 -11.09 3.82
CA LEU A 92 -17.19 -12.00 3.78
C LEU A 92 -16.33 -11.74 2.53
N ASP A 93 -16.96 -11.59 1.36
CA ASP A 93 -16.27 -11.29 0.10
C ASP A 93 -15.52 -9.96 0.18
N PHE A 94 -16.11 -8.94 0.81
CA PHE A 94 -15.43 -7.67 1.08
C PHE A 94 -14.18 -7.86 1.95
N LYS A 95 -14.27 -8.65 3.03
CA LYS A 95 -13.12 -8.93 3.90
C LYS A 95 -12.02 -9.67 3.14
N ASN A 96 -12.36 -10.68 2.35
CA ASN A 96 -11.41 -11.44 1.54
C ASN A 96 -10.70 -10.53 0.53
N TYR A 97 -11.46 -9.66 -0.15
CA TYR A 97 -10.91 -8.68 -1.07
C TYR A 97 -9.91 -7.74 -0.40
N GLN A 98 -10.20 -7.26 0.82
CA GLN A 98 -9.26 -6.42 1.55
C GLN A 98 -7.98 -7.17 1.94
N GLN A 99 -8.10 -8.44 2.34
CA GLN A 99 -6.94 -9.27 2.62
C GLN A 99 -6.06 -9.44 1.36
N GLU A 100 -6.66 -9.79 0.23
CA GLU A 100 -5.94 -9.93 -1.05
C GLU A 100 -5.25 -8.63 -1.47
N ARG A 101 -5.90 -7.47 -1.27
CA ARG A 101 -5.29 -6.16 -1.55
C ARG A 101 -4.07 -5.90 -0.68
N VAL A 102 -4.14 -6.19 0.61
CA VAL A 102 -3.01 -6.00 1.54
C VAL A 102 -1.85 -6.91 1.14
N GLU A 103 -2.12 -8.18 0.86
CA GLU A 103 -1.11 -9.13 0.42
C GLU A 103 -0.47 -8.72 -0.92
N SER A 104 -1.28 -8.31 -1.89
CA SER A 104 -0.81 -7.84 -3.20
C SER A 104 0.05 -6.58 -3.08
N LYS A 105 -0.39 -5.60 -2.29
CA LYS A 105 0.37 -4.37 -2.03
C LYS A 105 1.71 -4.65 -1.34
N SER A 106 1.74 -5.63 -0.42
CA SER A 106 2.98 -6.08 0.21
C SER A 106 3.95 -6.68 -0.81
N LYS A 107 3.47 -7.60 -1.66
CA LYS A 107 4.27 -8.22 -2.73
C LYS A 107 4.78 -7.19 -3.75
N GLU A 108 3.95 -6.22 -4.13
CA GLU A 108 4.33 -5.13 -5.02
C GLU A 108 5.43 -4.27 -4.38
N SER A 109 5.29 -3.91 -3.10
CA SER A 109 6.29 -3.14 -2.37
C SER A 109 7.61 -3.88 -2.24
N GLU A 110 7.58 -5.19 -1.96
CA GLU A 110 8.76 -6.05 -1.91
C GLU A 110 9.46 -6.10 -3.27
N THR A 111 8.70 -6.36 -4.34
CA THR A 111 9.21 -6.38 -5.72
C THR A 111 9.87 -5.05 -6.09
N ARG A 112 9.23 -3.93 -5.72
CA ARG A 112 9.78 -2.59 -5.94
C ARG A 112 11.07 -2.38 -5.14
N SER A 113 11.13 -2.81 -3.89
CA SER A 113 12.32 -2.74 -3.05
C SER A 113 13.49 -3.55 -3.65
N LEU A 114 13.23 -4.78 -4.10
CA LEU A 114 14.23 -5.62 -4.78
C LEU A 114 14.71 -4.97 -6.08
N SER A 115 13.81 -4.36 -6.85
CA SER A 115 14.15 -3.66 -8.09
C SER A 115 15.04 -2.44 -7.84
N TYR A 116 14.77 -1.69 -6.77
CA TYR A 116 15.63 -0.58 -6.34
C TYR A 116 16.99 -1.07 -5.85
N MET A 117 17.02 -2.14 -5.05
CA MET A 117 18.28 -2.75 -4.61
C MET A 117 19.15 -3.17 -5.79
N TYR A 118 18.56 -3.86 -6.79
CA TYR A 118 19.27 -4.21 -8.02
C TYR A 118 19.82 -2.98 -8.75
N THR A 119 19.00 -1.95 -8.88
CA THR A 119 19.40 -0.70 -9.54
C THR A 119 20.55 -0.01 -8.80
N ILE A 120 20.47 0.06 -7.48
CA ILE A 120 21.51 0.63 -6.62
C ILE A 120 22.83 -0.14 -6.80
N ASN A 121 22.79 -1.47 -6.73
CA ASN A 121 23.97 -2.31 -6.93
C ASN A 121 24.60 -2.08 -8.31
N LYS A 122 23.78 -2.03 -9.37
CA LYS A 122 24.27 -1.71 -10.72
C LYS A 122 24.95 -0.34 -10.78
N LEU A 123 24.34 0.68 -10.18
CA LEU A 123 24.92 2.02 -10.12
C LEU A 123 26.22 2.06 -9.32
N GLN A 124 26.32 1.30 -8.23
CA GLN A 124 27.55 1.18 -7.44
C GLN A 124 28.67 0.54 -8.27
N THR A 125 28.41 -0.58 -8.95
CA THR A 125 29.39 -1.23 -9.82
C THR A 125 29.86 -0.31 -10.95
N GLU A 126 28.94 0.41 -11.61
CA GLU A 126 29.29 1.39 -12.65
C GLU A 126 30.12 2.55 -12.07
N ASN A 127 29.82 3.01 -10.85
CA ASN A 127 30.57 4.05 -10.18
C ASN A 127 32.01 3.60 -9.85
N GLU A 128 32.15 2.40 -9.29
CA GLU A 128 33.44 1.78 -9.01
C GLU A 128 34.29 1.63 -10.27
N LYS A 129 33.68 1.17 -11.37
CA LYS A 129 34.34 1.06 -12.67
C LYS A 129 34.82 2.41 -13.20
N LYS A 130 33.96 3.45 -13.13
CA LYS A 130 34.34 4.81 -13.54
C LYS A 130 35.46 5.38 -12.67
N ASN A 131 35.44 5.13 -11.37
CA ASN A 131 36.49 5.57 -10.45
C ASN A 131 37.82 4.86 -10.73
N ALA A 132 37.79 3.56 -11.06
CA ALA A 132 38.97 2.81 -11.46
C ALA A 132 39.58 3.39 -12.76
N GLN A 133 38.75 3.62 -13.79
CA GLN A 133 39.18 4.25 -15.03
C GLN A 133 39.75 5.66 -14.80
N LEU A 134 39.09 6.48 -13.98
CA LEU A 134 39.57 7.82 -13.66
C LEU A 134 40.92 7.79 -12.94
N SER A 135 41.14 6.81 -12.07
CA SER A 135 42.43 6.60 -11.39
C SER A 135 43.54 6.25 -12.38
N GLU A 136 43.25 5.38 -13.34
CA GLU A 136 44.17 5.01 -14.42
C GLU A 136 44.51 6.21 -15.30
N TYR A 137 43.51 6.94 -15.82
CA TYR A 137 43.72 8.17 -16.59
C TYR A 137 44.54 9.22 -15.84
N LYS A 138 44.34 9.37 -14.52
CA LYS A 138 45.12 10.30 -13.70
C LYS A 138 46.59 9.87 -13.60
N LYS A 139 46.89 8.57 -13.53
CA LYS A 139 48.27 8.06 -13.52
C LYS A 139 48.94 8.35 -14.85
N ASP A 140 48.29 8.04 -15.96
CA ASP A 140 48.82 8.27 -17.31
C ASP A 140 49.08 9.76 -17.54
N LYS A 141 48.12 10.63 -17.18
CA LYS A 141 48.29 12.07 -17.29
C LYS A 141 49.51 12.57 -16.49
N LYS A 142 49.72 12.08 -15.27
CA LYS A 142 50.90 12.43 -14.46
C LYS A 142 52.19 11.96 -15.13
N PHE A 143 52.20 10.75 -15.69
CA PHE A 143 53.35 10.23 -16.42
C PHE A 143 53.69 11.08 -17.65
N TYR A 144 52.71 11.40 -18.49
CA TYR A 144 52.90 12.28 -19.64
C TYR A 144 53.37 13.69 -19.25
N GLN A 145 52.85 14.24 -18.14
CA GLN A 145 53.33 15.52 -17.61
C GLN A 145 54.81 15.45 -17.17
N ILE A 146 55.23 14.37 -16.49
CA ILE A 146 56.63 14.21 -16.09
C ILE A 146 57.54 14.10 -17.32
N ILE A 147 57.15 13.30 -18.31
CA ILE A 147 57.91 13.16 -19.57
C ILE A 147 58.02 14.49 -20.29
N SER A 148 56.93 15.25 -20.43
CA SER A 148 56.96 16.51 -21.16
C SER A 148 57.86 17.55 -20.48
N TYR A 149 57.85 17.63 -19.15
CA TYR A 149 58.80 18.48 -18.41
C TYR A 149 60.25 18.03 -18.59
N ALA A 150 60.53 16.72 -18.52
CA ALA A 150 61.87 16.19 -18.74
C ALA A 150 62.40 16.50 -20.14
N LEU A 151 61.57 16.32 -21.17
CA LEU A 151 61.91 16.65 -22.56
C LEU A 151 62.16 18.15 -22.75
N GLY A 152 61.31 19.01 -22.16
CA GLY A 152 61.50 20.46 -22.19
C GLY A 152 62.83 20.88 -21.56
N LEU A 153 63.18 20.31 -20.40
CA LEU A 153 64.47 20.57 -19.74
C LEU A 153 65.66 20.08 -20.57
N ALA A 154 65.55 18.92 -21.22
CA ALA A 154 66.59 18.39 -22.09
C ALA A 154 66.84 19.30 -23.30
N ILE A 155 65.77 19.82 -23.93
CA ILE A 155 65.87 20.76 -25.06
C ILE A 155 66.53 22.07 -24.61
N ILE A 156 66.12 22.64 -23.48
CA ILE A 156 66.72 23.88 -22.94
C ILE A 156 68.20 23.67 -22.63
N SER A 157 68.54 22.56 -21.98
CA SER A 157 69.93 22.22 -21.64
C SER A 157 70.79 22.05 -22.89
N PHE A 158 70.26 21.38 -23.91
CA PHE A 158 70.93 21.19 -25.20
C PHE A 158 71.12 22.52 -25.93
N ALA A 159 70.10 23.38 -25.96
CA ALA A 159 70.19 24.71 -26.57
C ALA A 159 71.27 25.56 -25.87
N LEU A 160 71.29 25.61 -24.54
CA LEU A 160 72.33 26.32 -23.77
C LEU A 160 73.74 25.79 -24.05
N PHE A 161 73.89 24.47 -24.17
CA PHE A 161 75.16 23.85 -24.53
C PHE A 161 75.61 24.23 -25.96
N ALA A 162 74.70 24.19 -26.92
CA ALA A 162 74.97 24.58 -28.31
C ALA A 162 75.33 26.07 -28.43
N PHE A 163 74.60 26.96 -27.76
CA PHE A 163 74.89 28.40 -27.73
C PHE A 163 76.25 28.71 -27.10
N ARG A 164 76.60 28.05 -25.99
CA ARG A 164 77.94 28.20 -25.38
C ARG A 164 79.04 27.75 -26.32
N LYS A 165 78.86 26.64 -27.04
CA LYS A 165 79.85 26.13 -28.00
C LYS A 165 80.04 27.05 -29.21
N ILE A 166 78.99 27.73 -29.66
CA ILE A 166 79.05 28.69 -30.77
C ILE A 166 79.70 30.01 -30.33
N SER A 167 79.47 30.47 -29.10
CA SER A 167 80.06 31.72 -28.56
C SER A 167 81.54 31.60 -28.16
N LEU A 168 82.08 30.38 -28.05
CA LEU A 168 83.49 30.09 -27.71
C LEU A 168 84.38 29.92 -28.96
N LYS A 169 83.83 30.15 -30.15
CA LYS A 169 84.52 30.10 -31.44
C LYS A 169 84.58 31.50 -32.05
#